data_AF-A0A8C8S528-F1
#
_entry.id   AF-A0A8C8S528-F1
#
_cell.length_a   1.000
_cell.length_b   1.000
_cell.length_c   1.000
_cell.angle_alpha   90.00
_cell.angle_beta   90.00
_cell.angle_gamma   90.00
#
_symmetry.space_group_name_H-M   'P 1'
#
loop_
_entity.id
_entity.type
_entity.pdbx_description
1 polymer ?
#
loop_
_entity_poly.entity_id
_entity_poly.type
_entity_poly.pdbx_seq_one_letter_code
_entity_poly.pdbx_strand_id
1 'polypeptide(L)'
;MNETRRRRSCEMVQPGGCPGGEYGALGEDSSLGKAAAWQLPPELAGHEALQRFLAENQDLKEAIRQSNQMLRQRYQEFQRFQAAQREEKEFLMLRFKEARDVVEKLNAERTEMKHQLERAFWEVEQLKGSQQVPGLETLQGLKEQLEQLQKTNQALQREKLALHQQVQSTGEAGVKVKENGVQLERPVELEALQGAGDNRPGSRGNAAELLQRRLKETENESMGLKQQLASLQEELVKLGAKVQDTEQQAEQQLQALRKQLEQLTEDRASVKAQVTSLLGELQESQSRLEACMLEKRDLEKEAQAANERCRKMEGEAEVLHRQHSVQVDQLRMQAQNLETALRVERQSATEEKRKLAQLQAAYHQLFQEYDGHVKSSLESEKRSQGMDKHLEELLQQLQQAEEALVAKQELIDKLKEDMEQNKVVLETIPVLKAQADIYKADFLAEREAREKLHGQREALQEQLEQLRQDYDKLKAEADGATWALMEEMRNRHSEGRPPLPQAVYNMPLAPFQPLPAVGLRRSISEEQPDLCCPKCQYQAPDMDTLQIHVMDCIK
;
A
#
# COMPACT_ATOMS: atom_id res chain seq x y z
N MET A 1 26.85 -10.75 18.52
CA MET A 1 27.27 -10.07 17.27
C MET A 1 26.16 -9.11 16.88
N ASN A 2 26.48 -7.92 16.38
CA ASN A 2 25.53 -6.81 16.32
C ASN A 2 25.03 -6.57 14.89
N GLU A 3 23.75 -6.82 14.62
CA GLU A 3 23.11 -6.39 13.37
C GLU A 3 22.52 -4.98 13.53
N THR A 4 23.29 -3.97 13.13
CA THR A 4 22.91 -2.55 13.21
C THR A 4 21.88 -2.19 12.15
N ARG A 5 20.61 -2.53 12.40
CA ARG A 5 19.47 -2.26 11.49
C ARG A 5 19.21 -0.75 11.33
N ARG A 6 19.94 -0.11 10.39
CA ARG A 6 19.77 1.30 10.00
C ARG A 6 18.31 1.62 9.69
N ARG A 7 17.62 2.32 10.60
CA ARG A 7 16.42 3.09 10.25
C ARG A 7 16.90 4.29 9.41
N ARG A 8 16.46 4.38 8.15
CA ARG A 8 16.43 5.67 7.46
C ARG A 8 15.24 6.45 7.99
N SER A 9 15.49 7.41 8.87
CA SER A 9 14.55 8.49 9.16
C SER A 9 14.46 9.40 7.92
N CYS A 10 13.24 9.72 7.48
CA CYS A 10 13.06 10.75 6.45
C CYS A 10 13.26 12.12 7.09
N GLU A 11 14.32 12.83 6.70
CA GLU A 11 14.55 14.21 7.13
C GLU A 11 13.58 15.13 6.39
N MET A 12 12.47 15.45 7.04
CA MET A 12 11.58 16.54 6.61
C MET A 12 12.25 17.87 6.96
N VAL A 13 12.84 18.52 5.96
CA VAL A 13 13.43 19.87 6.11
C VAL A 13 12.35 20.85 6.55
N GLN A 14 12.46 21.37 7.77
CA GLN A 14 11.63 22.46 8.24
C GLN A 14 12.19 23.80 7.74
N PRO A 15 11.35 24.75 7.29
CA PRO A 15 11.75 26.14 7.12
C PRO A 15 12.24 26.70 8.48
N GLY A 16 13.38 27.39 8.48
CA GLY A 16 14.03 27.81 9.72
C GLY A 16 13.21 28.80 10.53
N GLY A 17 13.03 28.53 11.83
CA GLY A 17 12.53 29.50 12.80
C GLY A 17 13.66 30.41 13.30
N CYS A 18 13.41 31.72 13.32
CA CYS A 18 14.21 32.70 14.07
C CYS A 18 13.49 33.08 15.38
N PRO A 19 14.22 33.58 16.40
CA PRO A 19 13.85 33.25 17.79
C PRO A 19 13.37 34.43 18.65
N GLY A 20 12.69 34.08 19.75
CA GLY A 20 12.73 34.85 21.00
C GLY A 20 11.61 35.88 21.20
N GLY A 21 10.76 35.63 22.20
CA GLY A 21 9.74 36.56 22.67
C GLY A 21 8.79 35.86 23.65
N GLU A 22 8.99 36.07 24.95
CA GLU A 22 8.07 35.60 25.99
C GLU A 22 6.92 36.60 26.22
N TYR A 23 6.02 36.27 27.15
CA TYR A 23 4.70 36.90 27.35
C TYR A 23 3.74 36.65 26.15
N GLY A 24 2.43 36.48 26.33
CA GLY A 24 1.62 36.42 27.54
C GLY A 24 0.17 36.10 27.13
N ALA A 25 -0.69 35.67 28.04
CA ALA A 25 -2.05 35.28 27.67
C ALA A 25 -2.93 36.51 27.30
N LEU A 26 -3.71 36.38 26.21
CA LEU A 26 -5.03 36.96 25.90
C LEU A 26 -5.19 37.19 24.38
N GLY A 27 -6.44 37.26 23.90
CA GLY A 27 -6.79 37.74 22.56
C GLY A 27 -7.17 36.67 21.54
N GLU A 28 -8.48 36.53 21.29
CA GLU A 28 -8.99 35.95 20.05
C GLU A 28 -8.84 36.99 18.92
N ASP A 29 -7.71 37.00 18.21
CA ASP A 29 -7.56 37.87 17.04
C ASP A 29 -6.63 37.26 15.98
N SER A 30 -7.18 36.39 15.12
CA SER A 30 -6.46 35.80 13.97
C SER A 30 -6.29 36.81 12.83
N SER A 31 -5.51 37.85 13.09
CA SER A 31 -5.19 38.98 12.20
C SER A 31 -4.23 38.63 11.05
N LEU A 32 -4.22 37.37 10.59
CA LEU A 32 -3.43 36.92 9.44
C LEU A 32 -4.21 37.13 8.13
N GLY A 33 -4.05 38.33 7.56
CA GLY A 33 -4.53 38.68 6.24
C GLY A 33 -6.03 38.94 6.20
N LYS A 34 -6.42 40.22 6.34
CA LYS A 34 -7.67 40.70 5.72
C LYS A 34 -7.66 40.23 4.27
N ALA A 35 -8.68 39.49 3.86
CA ALA A 35 -8.82 39.14 2.45
C ALA A 35 -8.88 40.43 1.64
N ALA A 36 -7.84 40.68 0.83
CA ALA A 36 -7.91 41.67 -0.22
C ALA A 36 -8.95 41.16 -1.23
N ALA A 37 -10.21 41.52 -0.98
CA ALA A 37 -11.27 41.35 -1.93
C ALA A 37 -10.86 42.14 -3.17
N TRP A 38 -10.48 41.43 -4.23
CA TRP A 38 -10.21 42.01 -5.53
C TRP A 38 -11.55 42.52 -6.09
N GLN A 39 -11.94 43.72 -5.65
CA GLN A 39 -13.13 44.40 -6.11
C GLN A 39 -12.93 44.66 -7.61
N LEU A 40 -13.66 43.91 -8.44
CA LEU A 40 -13.63 44.11 -9.88
C LEU A 40 -14.05 45.57 -10.20
N PRO A 41 -13.37 46.24 -11.14
CA PRO A 41 -13.87 47.48 -11.71
C PRO A 41 -15.33 47.31 -12.17
N PRO A 42 -16.22 48.30 -11.94
CA PRO A 42 -17.65 48.19 -12.25
C PRO A 42 -17.93 47.79 -13.71
N GLU A 43 -17.06 48.18 -14.64
CA GLU A 43 -17.13 47.88 -16.07
C GLU A 43 -17.01 46.37 -16.38
N LEU A 44 -16.29 45.62 -15.53
CA LEU A 44 -16.08 44.18 -15.69
C LEU A 44 -17.08 43.33 -14.89
N ALA A 45 -17.79 43.93 -13.93
CA ALA A 45 -18.70 43.22 -13.03
C ALA A 45 -19.91 42.57 -13.76
N GLY A 46 -20.31 43.09 -14.93
CA GLY A 46 -21.39 42.55 -15.74
C GLY A 46 -21.02 41.39 -16.68
N HIS A 47 -19.74 40.99 -16.75
CA HIS A 47 -19.28 40.00 -17.73
C HIS A 47 -19.46 38.57 -17.21
N GLU A 48 -20.51 37.86 -17.65
CA GLU A 48 -20.90 36.54 -17.08
C GLU A 48 -19.75 35.54 -16.94
N ALA A 49 -18.84 35.47 -17.92
CA ALA A 49 -17.70 34.55 -17.87
C ALA A 49 -16.76 34.83 -16.67
N LEU A 50 -16.55 36.10 -16.30
CA LEU A 50 -15.78 36.47 -15.11
C LEU A 50 -16.53 36.10 -13.83
N GLN A 51 -17.86 36.25 -13.78
CA GLN A 51 -18.65 35.81 -12.64
C GLN A 51 -18.57 34.28 -12.45
N ARG A 52 -18.66 33.50 -13.53
CA ARG A 52 -18.51 32.02 -13.49
C ARG A 52 -17.13 31.62 -12.99
N PHE A 53 -16.05 32.16 -13.54
CA PHE A 53 -14.70 31.88 -13.05
C PHE A 53 -14.48 32.30 -11.58
N LEU A 54 -15.10 33.39 -11.12
CA LEU A 54 -15.01 33.82 -9.73
C LEU A 54 -15.78 32.88 -8.77
N ALA A 55 -16.90 32.31 -9.20
CA ALA A 55 -17.63 31.28 -8.45
C ALA A 55 -16.85 29.96 -8.40
N GLU A 56 -16.40 29.45 -9.55
CA GLU A 56 -15.55 28.25 -9.63
C GLU A 56 -14.27 28.37 -8.77
N ASN A 57 -13.69 29.58 -8.72
CA ASN A 57 -12.51 29.84 -7.90
C ASN A 57 -12.82 29.93 -6.38
N GLN A 58 -14.06 30.24 -5.99
CA GLN A 58 -14.54 30.13 -4.61
C GLN A 58 -14.80 28.65 -4.26
N ASP A 59 -15.52 27.92 -5.10
CA ASP A 59 -15.79 26.49 -4.93
C ASP A 59 -14.49 25.68 -4.78
N LEU A 60 -13.47 25.96 -5.62
CA LEU A 60 -12.14 25.35 -5.52
C LEU A 60 -11.43 25.69 -4.20
N LYS A 61 -11.53 26.92 -3.69
CA LYS A 61 -10.96 27.31 -2.39
C LYS A 61 -11.66 26.59 -1.25
N GLU A 62 -12.98 26.43 -1.31
CA GLU A 62 -13.74 25.71 -0.30
C GLU A 62 -13.47 24.21 -0.34
N ALA A 63 -13.42 23.59 -1.52
CA ALA A 63 -13.04 22.19 -1.70
C ALA A 63 -11.61 21.92 -1.17
N ILE A 64 -10.65 22.81 -1.43
CA ILE A 64 -9.29 22.72 -0.88
C ILE A 64 -9.31 22.89 0.65
N ARG A 65 -10.14 23.79 1.21
CA ARG A 65 -10.29 24.00 2.66
C ARG A 65 -10.87 22.76 3.35
N GLN A 66 -11.94 22.20 2.80
CA GLN A 66 -12.60 20.98 3.27
C GLN A 66 -11.66 19.76 3.18
N SER A 67 -10.95 19.60 2.07
CA SER A 67 -9.96 18.53 1.87
C SER A 67 -8.81 18.61 2.89
N ASN A 68 -8.28 19.81 3.15
CA ASN A 68 -7.28 20.03 4.19
C ASN A 68 -7.82 19.75 5.61
N GLN A 69 -9.08 20.08 5.89
CA GLN A 69 -9.74 19.79 7.17
C GLN A 69 -9.91 18.27 7.37
N MET A 70 -10.40 17.57 6.35
CA MET A 70 -10.50 16.10 6.35
C MET A 70 -9.14 15.43 6.53
N LEU A 71 -8.09 15.91 5.85
CA LEU A 71 -6.73 15.39 6.01
C LEU A 71 -6.19 15.58 7.43
N ARG A 72 -6.45 16.74 8.06
CA ARG A 72 -6.11 16.99 9.47
C ARG A 72 -6.87 16.05 10.42
N GLN A 73 -8.16 15.82 10.19
CA GLN A 73 -8.96 14.87 10.99
C GLN A 73 -8.43 13.44 10.84
N ARG A 74 -8.20 12.95 9.61
CA ARG A 74 -7.60 11.64 9.35
C ARG A 74 -6.21 11.48 9.97
N TYR A 75 -5.40 12.54 9.98
CA TYR A 75 -4.09 12.52 10.64
C TYR A 75 -4.23 12.41 12.18
N GLN A 76 -5.18 13.12 12.80
CA GLN A 76 -5.47 12.98 14.23
C GLN A 76 -6.03 11.59 14.59
N GLU A 77 -6.90 11.02 13.75
CA GLU A 77 -7.36 9.63 13.90
C GLU A 77 -6.19 8.65 13.82
N PHE A 78 -5.29 8.80 12.84
CA PHE A 78 -4.10 7.97 12.71
C PHE A 78 -3.15 8.10 13.90
N GLN A 79 -2.96 9.31 14.45
CA GLN A 79 -2.18 9.53 15.66
C GLN A 79 -2.79 8.82 16.87
N ARG A 80 -4.12 8.89 17.06
CA ARG A 80 -4.85 8.19 18.14
C ARG A 80 -4.75 6.67 17.97
N PHE A 81 -4.97 6.15 16.76
CA PHE A 81 -4.81 4.73 16.46
C PHE A 81 -3.39 4.25 16.73
N GLN A 82 -2.37 5.02 16.36
CA GLN A 82 -0.97 4.68 16.63
C GLN A 82 -0.61 4.75 18.13
N ALA A 83 -1.27 5.60 18.92
CA ALA A 83 -1.12 5.60 20.38
C ALA A 83 -1.75 4.34 20.99
N ALA A 84 -3.02 4.04 20.67
CA ALA A 84 -3.71 2.83 21.13
C ALA A 84 -2.96 1.54 20.74
N GLN A 85 -2.38 1.47 19.53
CA GLN A 85 -1.54 0.34 19.10
C GLN A 85 -0.20 0.21 19.86
N ARG A 86 0.30 1.29 20.48
CA ARG A 86 1.45 1.20 21.40
C ARG A 86 1.00 0.69 22.77
N GLU A 87 -0.08 1.25 23.31
CA GLU A 87 -0.67 0.86 24.60
C GLU A 87 -1.11 -0.62 24.60
N GLU A 88 -1.79 -1.09 23.55
CA GLU A 88 -2.16 -2.49 23.36
C GLU A 88 -0.92 -3.40 23.33
N LYS A 89 0.13 -3.02 22.58
CA LYS A 89 1.38 -3.77 22.51
C LYS A 89 2.10 -3.83 23.87
N GLU A 90 2.09 -2.74 24.63
CA GLU A 90 2.69 -2.67 25.96
C GLU A 90 1.90 -3.51 26.97
N PHE A 91 0.56 -3.50 26.89
CA PHE A 91 -0.31 -4.41 27.65
C PHE A 91 -0.05 -5.88 27.32
N LEU A 92 0.00 -6.27 26.04
CA LEU A 92 0.36 -7.64 25.64
C LEU A 92 1.76 -8.01 26.17
N MET A 93 2.75 -7.11 26.07
CA MET A 93 4.10 -7.37 26.58
C MET A 93 4.13 -7.57 28.10
N LEU A 94 3.29 -6.84 28.85
CA LEU A 94 3.13 -7.03 30.29
C LEU A 94 2.49 -8.39 30.60
N ARG A 95 1.39 -8.74 29.92
CA ARG A 95 0.72 -10.05 30.08
C ARG A 95 1.60 -11.24 29.69
N PHE A 96 2.46 -11.10 28.67
CA PHE A 96 3.46 -12.13 28.34
C PHE A 96 4.54 -12.28 29.41
N LYS A 97 4.96 -11.20 30.08
CA LYS A 97 5.87 -11.28 31.24
C LYS A 97 5.19 -11.98 32.40
N GLU A 98 4.01 -11.54 32.82
CA GLU A 98 3.24 -12.18 33.90
C GLU A 98 3.02 -13.68 33.66
N ALA A 99 2.60 -14.07 32.45
CA ALA A 99 2.39 -15.47 32.08
C ALA A 99 3.69 -16.28 32.11
N ARG A 100 4.80 -15.71 31.64
CA ARG A 100 6.13 -16.34 31.73
C ARG A 100 6.56 -16.49 33.18
N ASP A 101 6.40 -15.47 34.01
CA ASP A 101 6.82 -15.48 35.42
C ASP A 101 5.98 -16.48 36.25
N VAL A 102 4.72 -16.74 35.86
CA VAL A 102 3.90 -17.85 36.39
C VAL A 102 4.42 -19.21 35.91
N VAL A 103 4.78 -19.35 34.63
CA VAL A 103 5.39 -20.57 34.09
C VAL A 103 6.75 -20.86 34.74
N GLU A 104 7.56 -19.84 35.03
CA GLU A 104 8.85 -20.00 35.74
C GLU A 104 8.62 -20.50 37.18
N LYS A 105 7.62 -19.97 37.91
CA LYS A 105 7.22 -20.48 39.23
C LYS A 105 6.73 -21.94 39.19
N LEU A 106 5.82 -22.27 38.28
CA LEU A 106 5.31 -23.65 38.12
C LEU A 106 6.42 -24.64 37.70
N ASN A 107 7.42 -24.19 36.93
CA ASN A 107 8.60 -25.02 36.64
C ASN A 107 9.46 -25.24 37.90
N ALA A 108 9.66 -24.22 38.74
CA ALA A 108 10.40 -24.33 40.00
C ALA A 108 9.70 -25.27 40.99
N GLU A 109 8.38 -25.10 41.18
CA GLU A 109 7.54 -26.00 41.98
C GLU A 109 7.60 -27.44 41.47
N ARG A 110 7.49 -27.65 40.15
CA ARG A 110 7.65 -28.99 39.54
C ARG A 110 9.04 -29.59 39.80
N THR A 111 10.11 -28.79 39.78
CA THR A 111 11.46 -29.30 40.08
C THR A 111 11.65 -29.63 41.56
N GLU A 112 11.09 -28.85 42.48
CA GLU A 112 11.13 -29.19 43.91
C GLU A 112 10.29 -30.44 44.20
N MET A 113 9.08 -30.55 43.65
CA MET A 113 8.26 -31.76 43.77
C MET A 113 8.95 -33.00 43.17
N LYS A 114 9.73 -32.84 42.09
CA LYS A 114 10.57 -33.91 41.53
C LYS A 114 11.71 -34.30 42.49
N HIS A 115 12.38 -33.33 43.11
CA HIS A 115 13.41 -33.60 44.11
C HIS A 115 12.86 -34.18 45.43
N GLN A 116 11.60 -33.89 45.78
CA GLN A 116 10.89 -34.54 46.90
C GLN A 116 10.53 -35.99 46.55
N LEU A 117 10.07 -36.25 45.33
CA LEU A 117 9.82 -37.61 44.84
C LEU A 117 11.12 -38.44 44.78
N GLU A 118 12.23 -37.84 44.34
CA GLU A 118 13.56 -38.47 44.34
C GLU A 118 14.06 -38.79 45.77
N ARG A 119 13.86 -37.88 46.73
CA ARG A 119 14.14 -38.12 48.15
C ARG A 119 13.29 -39.27 48.70
N ALA A 120 11.97 -39.23 48.52
CA ALA A 120 11.06 -40.26 48.99
C ALA A 120 11.33 -41.63 48.33
N PHE A 121 11.73 -41.65 47.05
CA PHE A 121 12.15 -42.87 46.37
C PHE A 121 13.43 -43.46 47.00
N TRP A 122 14.43 -42.61 47.27
CA TRP A 122 15.67 -43.03 47.94
C TRP A 122 15.43 -43.52 49.37
N GLU A 123 14.53 -42.87 50.13
CA GLU A 123 14.11 -43.32 51.46
C GLU A 123 13.41 -44.69 51.41
N VAL A 124 12.50 -44.91 50.44
CA VAL A 124 11.86 -46.23 50.21
C VAL A 124 12.88 -47.29 49.79
N GLU A 125 13.89 -46.92 49.01
CA GLU A 125 14.95 -47.84 48.59
C GLU A 125 15.93 -48.19 49.73
N GLN A 126 16.24 -47.24 50.62
CA GLN A 126 16.96 -47.51 51.88
C GLN A 126 16.15 -48.39 52.84
N LEU A 127 14.82 -48.19 52.93
CA LEU A 127 13.94 -49.04 53.73
C LEU A 127 13.86 -50.46 53.16
N LYS A 128 13.89 -50.64 51.83
CA LYS A 128 14.09 -51.94 51.18
C LYS A 128 15.46 -52.54 51.44
N GLY A 129 16.54 -51.75 51.41
CA GLY A 129 17.88 -52.20 51.80
C GLY A 129 17.95 -52.67 53.26
N SER A 130 17.15 -52.04 54.13
CA SER A 130 17.01 -52.38 55.55
C SER A 130 16.11 -53.59 55.81
N GLN A 131 15.21 -53.94 54.88
CA GLN A 131 14.37 -55.13 54.93
C GLN A 131 14.75 -56.12 53.81
N GLN A 132 15.72 -57.00 54.09
CA GLN A 132 15.89 -58.21 53.27
C GLN A 132 14.65 -59.10 53.44
N VAL A 133 13.73 -59.03 52.47
CA VAL A 133 12.53 -59.87 52.41
C VAL A 133 12.77 -61.04 51.44
N PRO A 134 13.03 -62.27 51.92
CA PRO A 134 13.14 -63.46 51.07
C PRO A 134 11.75 -63.92 50.59
N GLY A 135 11.18 -63.17 49.63
CA GLY A 135 9.78 -63.32 49.21
C GLY A 135 9.54 -63.62 47.71
N LEU A 136 10.56 -63.57 46.85
CA LEU A 136 10.38 -63.88 45.42
C LEU A 136 10.53 -65.38 45.10
N GLU A 137 11.49 -66.06 45.75
CA GLU A 137 11.82 -67.48 45.48
C GLU A 137 10.66 -68.41 45.83
N THR A 138 9.94 -68.12 46.92
CA THR A 138 8.78 -68.89 47.39
C THR A 138 7.61 -68.89 46.40
N LEU A 139 7.40 -67.81 45.63
CA LEU A 139 6.35 -67.76 44.61
C LEU A 139 6.70 -68.55 43.34
N GLN A 140 7.99 -68.77 43.05
CA GLN A 140 8.40 -69.69 41.99
C GLN A 140 8.28 -71.15 42.45
N GLY A 141 8.79 -71.48 43.64
CA GLY A 141 8.65 -72.83 44.21
C GLY A 141 7.20 -73.31 44.35
N LEU A 142 6.28 -72.43 44.77
CA LEU A 142 4.85 -72.75 44.83
C LEU A 142 4.21 -72.97 43.45
N LYS A 143 4.70 -72.30 42.39
CA LYS A 143 4.26 -72.58 41.01
C LYS A 143 4.74 -73.94 40.52
N GLU A 144 6.01 -74.28 40.75
CA GLU A 144 6.55 -75.58 40.34
C GLU A 144 5.87 -76.74 41.08
N GLN A 145 5.59 -76.59 42.38
CA GLN A 145 4.81 -77.56 43.15
C GLN A 145 3.38 -77.73 42.61
N LEU A 146 2.71 -76.64 42.21
CA LEU A 146 1.38 -76.70 41.61
C LEU A 146 1.40 -77.41 40.23
N GLU A 147 2.41 -77.14 39.41
CA GLU A 147 2.56 -77.78 38.10
C GLU A 147 2.93 -79.28 38.23
N GLN A 148 3.73 -79.65 39.23
CA GLN A 148 3.99 -81.04 39.58
C GLN A 148 2.72 -81.76 40.06
N LEU A 149 1.90 -81.11 40.91
CA LEU A 149 0.60 -81.64 41.36
C LEU A 149 -0.42 -81.79 40.22
N GLN A 150 -0.37 -80.93 39.19
CA GLN A 150 -1.17 -81.13 37.97
C GLN A 150 -0.67 -82.32 37.14
N LYS A 151 0.65 -82.49 36.99
CA LYS A 151 1.25 -83.62 36.25
C LYS A 151 0.97 -84.97 36.92
N THR A 152 1.02 -85.05 38.26
CA THR A 152 0.66 -86.28 38.99
C THR A 152 -0.84 -86.58 38.93
N ASN A 153 -1.71 -85.58 39.02
CA ASN A 153 -3.15 -85.77 38.79
C ASN A 153 -3.46 -86.32 37.39
N GLN A 154 -2.80 -85.80 36.35
CA GLN A 154 -2.97 -86.35 34.98
C GLN A 154 -2.41 -87.78 34.84
N ALA A 155 -1.37 -88.15 35.58
CA ALA A 155 -0.89 -89.53 35.63
C ALA A 155 -1.91 -90.46 36.29
N LEU A 156 -2.42 -90.10 37.47
CA LEU A 156 -3.45 -90.85 38.20
C LEU A 156 -4.77 -90.94 37.41
N GLN A 157 -5.12 -89.93 36.61
CA GLN A 157 -6.27 -90.00 35.70
C GLN A 157 -6.07 -91.00 34.55
N ARG A 158 -4.86 -91.11 34.00
CA ARG A 158 -4.51 -92.14 32.99
C ARG A 158 -4.52 -93.54 33.61
N GLU A 159 -3.98 -93.69 34.82
CA GLU A 159 -3.99 -94.95 35.57
C GLU A 159 -5.41 -95.39 35.95
N LYS A 160 -6.27 -94.45 36.38
CA LYS A 160 -7.70 -94.68 36.60
C LYS A 160 -8.42 -95.15 35.32
N LEU A 161 -8.09 -94.59 34.15
CA LEU A 161 -8.65 -95.03 32.87
C LEU A 161 -8.17 -96.44 32.48
N ALA A 162 -6.89 -96.76 32.71
CA ALA A 162 -6.35 -98.10 32.49
C ALA A 162 -7.03 -99.15 33.39
N LEU A 163 -7.18 -98.86 34.68
CA LEU A 163 -7.90 -99.73 35.62
C LEU A 163 -9.38 -99.88 35.26
N HIS A 164 -10.03 -98.83 34.75
CA HIS A 164 -11.43 -98.92 34.29
C HIS A 164 -11.60 -99.81 33.05
N GLN A 165 -10.56 -99.95 32.23
CA GLN A 165 -10.55 -100.84 31.07
C GLN A 165 -10.34 -102.33 31.44
N GLN A 166 -9.95 -102.63 32.69
CA GLN A 166 -9.62 -103.99 33.16
C GLN A 166 -10.71 -104.62 34.07
N VAL A 167 -11.85 -103.95 34.28
CA VAL A 167 -12.93 -104.39 35.20
C VAL A 167 -14.24 -104.73 34.45
N GLN A 168 -14.27 -104.71 33.11
CA GLN A 168 -15.44 -105.11 32.32
C GLN A 168 -15.54 -106.63 32.07
N SER A 169 -15.39 -107.44 33.12
CA SER A 169 -15.63 -108.89 33.08
C SER A 169 -16.08 -109.43 34.45
N THR A 170 -17.31 -109.97 34.54
CA THR A 170 -18.03 -110.41 35.77
C THR A 170 -18.37 -109.25 36.74
N GLY A 171 -19.51 -109.16 37.44
CA GLY A 171 -20.66 -110.08 37.66
C GLY A 171 -20.52 -110.84 38.99
N GLU A 172 -21.47 -110.92 39.94
CA GLU A 172 -22.84 -110.36 40.12
C GLU A 172 -23.17 -110.32 41.65
N ALA A 173 -24.33 -109.76 42.05
CA ALA A 173 -24.96 -109.84 43.40
C ALA A 173 -24.21 -109.21 44.63
N GLY A 174 -24.86 -108.84 45.75
CA GLY A 174 -26.30 -108.75 46.08
C GLY A 174 -26.59 -108.50 47.59
N VAL A 175 -27.88 -108.50 47.98
CA VAL A 175 -28.45 -108.52 49.38
C VAL A 175 -28.67 -107.15 50.09
N LYS A 176 -29.54 -107.13 51.13
CA LYS A 176 -30.25 -105.99 51.81
C LYS A 176 -30.25 -106.15 53.36
N VAL A 177 -30.94 -105.25 54.12
CA VAL A 177 -31.45 -105.28 55.56
C VAL A 177 -30.98 -104.07 56.41
N LYS A 178 -31.65 -103.50 57.45
CA LYS A 178 -33.08 -103.18 57.82
C LYS A 178 -33.12 -102.40 59.19
N GLU A 179 -34.27 -101.92 59.68
CA GLU A 179 -34.46 -101.05 60.91
C GLU A 179 -35.18 -101.76 62.12
N ASN A 180 -35.20 -101.16 63.35
CA ASN A 180 -36.37 -101.01 64.31
C ASN A 180 -36.12 -100.87 65.86
N GLY A 181 -37.10 -100.28 66.62
CA GLY A 181 -37.47 -100.55 68.07
C GLY A 181 -37.63 -99.36 69.07
N VAL A 182 -38.25 -99.42 70.29
CA VAL A 182 -39.56 -100.00 70.79
C VAL A 182 -39.97 -99.61 72.28
N GLN A 183 -41.21 -99.10 72.51
CA GLN A 183 -42.16 -99.13 73.70
C GLN A 183 -41.66 -98.79 75.18
N LEU A 184 -42.35 -98.91 76.37
CA LEU A 184 -43.65 -99.50 76.83
C LEU A 184 -44.22 -99.03 78.25
N GLU A 185 -45.33 -98.24 78.29
CA GLU A 185 -46.61 -98.35 79.13
C GLU A 185 -46.78 -98.19 80.70
N ARG A 186 -47.80 -98.88 81.31
CA ARG A 186 -48.77 -98.40 82.38
C ARG A 186 -49.37 -99.53 83.34
N PRO A 187 -50.26 -99.25 84.36
CA PRO A 187 -50.69 -100.16 85.47
C PRO A 187 -52.22 -100.53 85.61
N VAL A 188 -52.69 -101.25 86.69
CA VAL A 188 -54.01 -101.16 87.49
C VAL A 188 -54.52 -102.47 88.27
N GLU A 189 -55.25 -102.34 89.44
CA GLU A 189 -56.21 -103.28 90.21
C GLU A 189 -55.77 -104.64 90.91
N LEU A 190 -56.48 -105.34 91.87
CA LEU A 190 -57.35 -105.05 93.08
C LEU A 190 -57.74 -106.30 94.00
N GLU A 191 -58.18 -106.10 95.28
CA GLU A 191 -59.03 -106.90 96.27
C GLU A 191 -58.75 -108.40 96.70
N ALA A 192 -59.45 -109.09 97.68
CA ALA A 192 -59.85 -108.82 99.11
C ALA A 192 -60.61 -110.02 99.87
N LEU A 193 -60.83 -109.94 101.23
CA LEU A 193 -61.82 -110.66 102.14
C LEU A 193 -61.67 -112.22 102.43
N GLN A 194 -62.24 -112.97 103.42
CA GLN A 194 -62.96 -112.80 104.75
C GLN A 194 -62.91 -114.08 105.69
N GLY A 195 -63.68 -114.18 106.82
CA GLY A 195 -63.74 -115.36 107.76
C GLY A 195 -64.79 -115.33 108.92
N ALA A 196 -65.01 -116.43 109.70
CA ALA A 196 -65.98 -116.63 110.83
C ALA A 196 -65.65 -117.90 111.72
N GLY A 197 -66.28 -118.30 112.87
CA GLY A 197 -67.32 -117.76 113.79
C GLY A 197 -67.95 -118.80 114.81
N ASP A 198 -68.77 -118.35 115.80
CA ASP A 198 -69.69 -119.09 116.76
C ASP A 198 -69.07 -119.97 117.92
N ASN A 199 -69.71 -120.65 118.93
CA ASN A 199 -71.10 -121.14 119.23
C ASN A 199 -71.53 -121.17 120.77
N ARG A 200 -71.98 -122.30 121.37
CA ARG A 200 -72.89 -122.45 122.58
C ARG A 200 -72.75 -123.85 123.32
N PRO A 201 -73.70 -124.41 124.16
CA PRO A 201 -74.29 -124.01 125.48
C PRO A 201 -74.54 -125.14 126.57
N GLY A 202 -75.01 -124.80 127.80
CA GLY A 202 -75.94 -125.59 128.67
C GLY A 202 -75.36 -126.62 129.69
N SER A 203 -76.10 -127.21 130.67
CA SER A 203 -77.46 -126.98 131.23
C SER A 203 -77.77 -127.74 132.57
N ARG A 204 -78.37 -127.04 133.58
CA ARG A 204 -79.31 -127.46 134.69
C ARG A 204 -79.09 -128.69 135.64
N GLY A 205 -79.25 -128.40 136.95
CA GLY A 205 -79.80 -129.30 138.00
C GLY A 205 -78.77 -129.91 138.98
N ASN A 206 -79.03 -130.10 140.29
CA ASN A 206 -80.16 -129.78 141.19
C ASN A 206 -79.64 -129.52 142.64
N ALA A 207 -80.51 -129.07 143.55
CA ALA A 207 -80.20 -128.91 144.99
C ALA A 207 -80.09 -130.29 145.72
N ALA A 208 -79.51 -130.43 146.93
CA ALA A 208 -79.31 -129.40 147.96
C ALA A 208 -78.07 -129.61 148.90
N GLU A 209 -76.84 -129.55 148.39
CA GLU A 209 -75.61 -129.39 149.20
C GLU A 209 -74.88 -128.07 148.85
N LEU A 210 -75.64 -126.98 148.89
CA LEU A 210 -75.49 -125.83 148.00
C LEU A 210 -74.42 -124.78 148.37
N LEU A 211 -73.90 -124.77 149.60
CA LEU A 211 -73.29 -123.56 150.20
C LEU A 211 -71.78 -123.56 150.45
N GLN A 212 -71.05 -124.67 150.25
CA GLN A 212 -69.61 -124.72 150.60
C GLN A 212 -68.66 -124.99 149.42
N ARG A 213 -69.16 -125.48 148.27
CA ARG A 213 -68.34 -125.67 147.04
C ARG A 213 -68.23 -124.40 146.20
N ARG A 214 -69.31 -123.61 146.18
CA ARG A 214 -69.59 -122.53 145.23
C ARG A 214 -68.65 -121.32 145.29
N LEU A 215 -67.86 -121.17 146.36
CA LEU A 215 -66.86 -120.10 146.49
C LEU A 215 -65.58 -120.36 145.67
N LYS A 216 -65.14 -121.62 145.56
CA LYS A 216 -63.91 -121.97 144.82
C LYS A 216 -64.07 -121.90 143.30
N GLU A 217 -65.29 -122.10 142.81
CA GLU A 217 -65.58 -121.97 141.38
C GLU A 217 -65.53 -120.49 140.95
N THR A 218 -66.09 -119.58 141.74
CA THR A 218 -66.04 -118.12 141.48
C THR A 218 -64.63 -117.52 141.52
N GLU A 219 -63.72 -118.07 142.34
CA GLU A 219 -62.31 -117.63 142.37
C GLU A 219 -61.57 -118.00 141.08
N ASN A 220 -61.82 -119.19 140.53
CA ASN A 220 -61.23 -119.65 139.28
C ASN A 220 -61.80 -118.89 138.06
N GLU A 221 -63.10 -118.61 138.04
CA GLU A 221 -63.73 -117.77 137.00
C GLU A 221 -63.14 -116.34 137.00
N SER A 222 -62.88 -115.77 138.19
CA SER A 222 -62.23 -114.45 138.32
C SER A 222 -60.80 -114.43 137.77
N MET A 223 -60.04 -115.54 137.92
CA MET A 223 -58.70 -115.68 137.32
C MET A 223 -58.75 -115.72 135.79
N GLY A 224 -59.68 -116.49 135.21
CA GLY A 224 -59.82 -116.61 133.75
C GLY A 224 -60.14 -115.27 133.07
N LEU A 225 -61.07 -114.50 133.62
CA LEU A 225 -61.45 -113.18 133.09
C LEU A 225 -60.29 -112.16 133.14
N LYS A 226 -59.44 -112.20 134.17
CA LYS A 226 -58.24 -111.34 134.25
C LYS A 226 -57.23 -111.66 133.14
N GLN A 227 -57.07 -112.94 132.80
CA GLN A 227 -56.12 -113.37 131.77
C GLN A 227 -56.60 -113.00 130.36
N GLN A 228 -57.92 -113.05 130.11
CA GLN A 228 -58.54 -112.54 128.88
C GLN A 228 -58.39 -111.00 128.75
N LEU A 229 -58.58 -110.26 129.85
CA LEU A 229 -58.35 -108.80 129.86
C LEU A 229 -56.89 -108.46 129.54
N ALA A 230 -55.92 -109.22 130.06
CA ALA A 230 -54.51 -109.02 129.75
C ALA A 230 -54.20 -109.24 128.26
N SER A 231 -54.73 -110.30 127.63
CA SER A 231 -54.54 -110.52 126.19
C SER A 231 -55.18 -109.43 125.33
N LEU A 232 -56.38 -108.95 125.70
CA LEU A 232 -57.05 -107.84 124.99
C LEU A 232 -56.30 -106.51 125.17
N GLN A 233 -55.67 -106.27 126.32
CA GLN A 233 -54.78 -105.13 126.52
C GLN A 233 -53.52 -105.23 125.64
N GLU A 234 -52.91 -106.41 125.53
CA GLU A 234 -51.74 -106.60 124.66
C GLU A 234 -52.09 -106.45 123.17
N GLU A 235 -53.27 -106.93 122.73
CA GLU A 235 -53.76 -106.68 121.38
C GLU A 235 -54.11 -105.21 121.12
N LEU A 236 -54.72 -104.51 122.08
CA LEU A 236 -54.95 -103.06 121.99
C LEU A 236 -53.63 -102.28 121.88
N VAL A 237 -52.57 -102.69 122.59
CA VAL A 237 -51.23 -102.08 122.45
C VAL A 237 -50.61 -102.40 121.08
N LYS A 238 -50.73 -103.64 120.58
CA LYS A 238 -50.23 -104.03 119.25
C LYS A 238 -50.99 -103.35 118.11
N LEU A 239 -52.30 -103.16 118.25
CA LEU A 239 -53.13 -102.41 117.31
C LEU A 239 -52.84 -100.91 117.41
N GLY A 240 -52.67 -100.36 118.61
CA GLY A 240 -52.24 -98.97 118.83
C GLY A 240 -50.89 -98.67 118.18
N ALA A 241 -49.90 -99.54 118.36
CA ALA A 241 -48.59 -99.43 117.70
C ALA A 241 -48.72 -99.49 116.17
N LYS A 242 -49.49 -100.44 115.63
CA LYS A 242 -49.75 -100.51 114.18
C LYS A 242 -50.46 -99.27 113.63
N VAL A 243 -51.45 -98.74 114.35
CA VAL A 243 -52.12 -97.49 114.00
C VAL A 243 -51.11 -96.35 113.97
N GLN A 244 -50.28 -96.21 115.01
CA GLN A 244 -49.26 -95.18 115.11
C GLN A 244 -48.16 -95.31 114.04
N ASP A 245 -47.76 -96.53 113.66
CA ASP A 245 -46.85 -96.79 112.54
C ASP A 245 -47.50 -96.39 111.20
N THR A 246 -48.77 -96.74 110.98
CA THR A 246 -49.50 -96.33 109.76
C THR A 246 -49.77 -94.83 109.71
N GLU A 247 -49.96 -94.18 110.86
CA GLU A 247 -50.13 -92.74 111.00
C GLU A 247 -48.81 -92.03 110.67
N GLN A 248 -47.68 -92.46 111.23
CA GLN A 248 -46.36 -91.94 110.87
C GLN A 248 -46.01 -92.18 109.40
N GLN A 249 -46.35 -93.34 108.83
CA GLN A 249 -46.16 -93.59 107.39
C GLN A 249 -47.05 -92.67 106.53
N ALA A 250 -48.31 -92.44 106.93
CA ALA A 250 -49.19 -91.50 106.25
C ALA A 250 -48.70 -90.04 106.38
N GLU A 251 -48.19 -89.62 107.55
CA GLU A 251 -47.59 -88.31 107.75
C GLU A 251 -46.32 -88.12 106.91
N GLN A 252 -45.44 -89.13 106.84
CA GLN A 252 -44.24 -89.09 106.00
C GLN A 252 -44.60 -89.03 104.50
N GLN A 253 -45.60 -89.80 104.06
CA GLN A 253 -46.13 -89.72 102.69
C GLN A 253 -46.77 -88.35 102.40
N LEU A 254 -47.57 -87.81 103.33
CA LEU A 254 -48.13 -86.47 103.21
C LEU A 254 -47.05 -85.38 103.19
N GLN A 255 -45.97 -85.53 103.96
CA GLN A 255 -44.85 -84.58 103.96
C GLN A 255 -44.01 -84.67 102.68
N ALA A 256 -43.83 -85.88 102.12
CA ALA A 256 -43.20 -86.08 100.82
C ALA A 256 -44.05 -85.50 99.69
N LEU A 257 -45.37 -85.75 99.68
CA LEU A 257 -46.31 -85.18 98.74
C LEU A 257 -46.40 -83.65 98.85
N ARG A 258 -46.35 -83.09 100.06
CA ARG A 258 -46.25 -81.63 100.27
C ARG A 258 -44.99 -81.05 99.62
N LYS A 259 -43.81 -81.65 99.86
CA LYS A 259 -42.55 -81.23 99.22
C LYS A 259 -42.58 -81.36 97.70
N GLN A 260 -43.21 -82.42 97.16
CA GLN A 260 -43.39 -82.57 95.72
C GLN A 260 -44.33 -81.51 95.13
N LEU A 261 -45.43 -81.19 95.82
CA LEU A 261 -46.33 -80.10 95.41
C LEU A 261 -45.63 -78.73 95.48
N GLU A 262 -44.83 -78.50 96.51
CA GLU A 262 -44.04 -77.27 96.71
C GLU A 262 -43.01 -77.10 95.58
N GLN A 263 -42.18 -78.12 95.31
CA GLN A 263 -41.27 -78.16 94.16
C GLN A 263 -42.00 -77.95 92.83
N LEU A 264 -43.14 -78.62 92.61
CA LEU A 264 -43.94 -78.44 91.39
C LEU A 264 -44.54 -77.03 91.28
N THR A 265 -44.77 -76.32 92.39
CA THR A 265 -45.15 -74.89 92.34
C THR A 265 -43.97 -73.97 92.08
N GLU A 266 -42.77 -74.28 92.58
CA GLU A 266 -41.53 -73.54 92.28
C GLU A 266 -41.11 -73.74 90.81
N ASP A 267 -41.09 -74.98 90.32
CA ASP A 267 -40.81 -75.32 88.92
C ASP A 267 -41.82 -74.64 87.98
N ARG A 268 -43.11 -74.65 88.33
CA ARG A 268 -44.16 -73.94 87.60
C ARG A 268 -43.97 -72.43 87.62
N ALA A 269 -43.50 -71.85 88.72
CA ALA A 269 -43.19 -70.43 88.82
C ALA A 269 -41.94 -70.06 88.00
N SER A 270 -40.90 -70.89 88.05
CA SER A 270 -39.66 -70.78 87.28
C SER A 270 -39.93 -70.86 85.77
N VAL A 271 -40.63 -71.89 85.31
CA VAL A 271 -41.05 -72.03 83.90
C VAL A 271 -41.94 -70.87 83.47
N LYS A 272 -42.87 -70.41 84.31
CA LYS A 272 -43.68 -69.21 84.02
C LYS A 272 -42.81 -67.95 83.89
N ALA A 273 -41.80 -67.77 84.74
CA ALA A 273 -40.87 -66.65 84.66
C ALA A 273 -40.02 -66.72 83.38
N GLN A 274 -39.47 -67.89 83.04
CA GLN A 274 -38.72 -68.12 81.79
C GLN A 274 -39.57 -67.84 80.55
N VAL A 275 -40.80 -68.37 80.49
CA VAL A 275 -41.74 -68.09 79.40
C VAL A 275 -42.09 -66.61 79.32
N THR A 276 -42.22 -65.92 80.46
CA THR A 276 -42.48 -64.46 80.49
C THR A 276 -41.26 -63.67 80.00
N SER A 277 -40.02 -64.09 80.35
CA SER A 277 -38.78 -63.48 79.84
C SER A 277 -38.67 -63.67 78.33
N LEU A 278 -38.80 -64.90 77.84
CA LEU A 278 -38.69 -65.21 76.40
C LEU A 278 -39.79 -64.53 75.57
N LEU A 279 -40.99 -64.34 76.11
CA LEU A 279 -42.03 -63.52 75.47
C LEU A 279 -41.66 -62.03 75.44
N GLY A 280 -41.05 -61.51 76.50
CA GLY A 280 -40.54 -60.13 76.54
C GLY A 280 -39.38 -59.90 75.59
N GLU A 281 -38.41 -60.81 75.53
CA GLU A 281 -37.28 -60.82 74.60
C GLU A 281 -37.75 -60.95 73.14
N LEU A 282 -38.74 -61.82 72.87
CA LEU A 282 -39.35 -61.94 71.56
C LEU A 282 -40.08 -60.63 71.17
N GLN A 283 -40.88 -60.07 72.07
CA GLN A 283 -41.59 -58.80 71.84
C GLN A 283 -40.61 -57.65 71.59
N GLU A 284 -39.53 -57.55 72.37
CA GLU A 284 -38.49 -56.52 72.15
C GLU A 284 -37.76 -56.74 70.82
N SER A 285 -37.41 -57.98 70.48
CA SER A 285 -36.79 -58.31 69.19
C SER A 285 -37.70 -57.95 68.01
N GLN A 286 -39.02 -58.14 68.16
CA GLN A 286 -40.01 -57.76 67.16
C GLN A 286 -40.13 -56.24 67.06
N SER A 287 -40.22 -55.50 68.17
CA SER A 287 -40.25 -54.03 68.13
C SER A 287 -38.96 -53.43 67.56
N ARG A 288 -37.79 -54.01 67.84
CA ARG A 288 -36.50 -53.63 67.23
C ARG A 288 -36.48 -53.93 65.72
N LEU A 289 -37.04 -55.06 65.28
CA LEU A 289 -37.19 -55.39 63.86
C LEU A 289 -38.17 -54.45 63.15
N GLU A 290 -39.29 -54.12 63.78
CA GLU A 290 -40.30 -53.18 63.25
C GLU A 290 -39.73 -51.77 63.10
N ALA A 291 -38.94 -51.29 64.08
CA ALA A 291 -38.20 -50.04 64.00
C ALA A 291 -37.17 -50.06 62.86
N CYS A 292 -36.31 -51.08 62.78
CA CYS A 292 -35.32 -51.24 61.71
C CYS A 292 -35.99 -51.34 60.32
N MET A 293 -37.16 -51.97 60.22
CA MET A 293 -37.98 -52.03 58.99
C MET A 293 -38.71 -50.72 58.67
N LEU A 294 -38.84 -49.78 59.61
CA LEU A 294 -39.29 -48.42 59.35
C LEU A 294 -38.12 -47.55 58.87
N GLU A 295 -37.01 -47.55 59.62
CA GLU A 295 -35.75 -46.87 59.26
C GLU A 295 -35.28 -47.26 57.85
N LYS A 296 -35.29 -48.55 57.53
CA LYS A 296 -34.99 -49.05 56.17
C LYS A 296 -35.90 -48.42 55.11
N ARG A 297 -37.21 -48.36 55.34
CA ARG A 297 -38.17 -47.77 54.38
C ARG A 297 -37.96 -46.28 54.20
N ASP A 298 -37.55 -45.57 55.26
CA ASP A 298 -37.29 -44.14 55.20
C ASP A 298 -35.95 -43.86 54.48
N LEU A 299 -34.90 -44.64 54.75
CA LEU A 299 -33.66 -44.63 53.97
C LEU A 299 -33.87 -45.01 52.49
N GLU A 300 -34.78 -45.95 52.19
CA GLU A 300 -35.16 -46.29 50.80
C GLU A 300 -35.85 -45.11 50.10
N LYS A 301 -36.73 -44.35 50.79
CA LYS A 301 -37.33 -43.12 50.25
C LYS A 301 -36.29 -42.02 50.05
N GLU A 302 -35.38 -41.83 51.01
CA GLU A 302 -34.31 -40.83 50.92
C GLU A 302 -33.34 -41.14 49.76
N ALA A 303 -32.98 -42.41 49.58
CA ALA A 303 -32.17 -42.87 48.47
C ALA A 303 -32.87 -42.69 47.11
N GLN A 304 -34.17 -42.98 47.03
CA GLN A 304 -34.98 -42.69 45.83
C GLN A 304 -35.02 -41.18 45.53
N ALA A 305 -35.31 -40.35 46.55
CA ALA A 305 -35.33 -38.89 46.41
C ALA A 305 -33.95 -38.30 46.11
N ALA A 306 -32.85 -38.90 46.57
CA ALA A 306 -31.49 -38.54 46.19
C ALA A 306 -31.20 -38.89 44.72
N ASN A 307 -31.52 -40.11 44.30
CA ASN A 307 -31.35 -40.57 42.91
C ASN A 307 -32.18 -39.71 41.92
N GLU A 308 -33.42 -39.37 42.28
CA GLU A 308 -34.22 -38.42 41.51
C GLU A 308 -33.59 -37.02 41.40
N ARG A 309 -32.94 -36.53 42.46
CA ARG A 309 -32.22 -35.24 42.43
C ARG A 309 -30.99 -35.33 41.53
N CYS A 310 -30.19 -36.40 41.64
CA CYS A 310 -29.06 -36.65 40.74
C CYS A 310 -29.50 -36.68 39.27
N ARG A 311 -30.52 -37.47 38.94
CA ARG A 311 -31.06 -37.59 37.57
C ARG A 311 -31.60 -36.27 36.99
N LYS A 312 -32.15 -35.38 37.84
CA LYS A 312 -32.58 -34.02 37.44
C LYS A 312 -31.35 -33.16 37.11
N MET A 313 -30.35 -33.12 37.99
CA MET A 313 -29.09 -32.39 37.76
C MET A 313 -28.32 -32.90 36.52
N GLU A 314 -28.30 -34.22 36.29
CA GLU A 314 -27.70 -34.84 35.09
C GLU A 314 -28.41 -34.38 33.82
N GLY A 315 -29.75 -34.39 33.80
CA GLY A 315 -30.54 -33.90 32.66
C GLY A 315 -30.34 -32.41 32.39
N GLU A 316 -30.25 -31.58 33.44
CA GLU A 316 -29.93 -30.15 33.32
C GLU A 316 -28.51 -29.93 32.78
N ALA A 317 -27.52 -30.69 33.27
CA ALA A 317 -26.14 -30.65 32.78
C ALA A 317 -26.02 -31.09 31.33
N GLU A 318 -26.75 -32.13 30.90
CA GLU A 318 -26.83 -32.55 29.50
C GLU A 318 -27.44 -31.46 28.60
N VAL A 319 -28.53 -30.82 29.03
CA VAL A 319 -29.16 -29.73 28.27
C VAL A 319 -28.22 -28.54 28.14
N LEU A 320 -27.55 -28.12 29.22
CA LEU A 320 -26.53 -27.07 29.20
C LEU A 320 -25.35 -27.45 28.30
N HIS A 321 -24.87 -28.70 28.35
CA HIS A 321 -23.78 -29.16 27.49
C HIS A 321 -24.16 -29.12 26.00
N ARG A 322 -25.37 -29.54 25.65
CA ARG A 322 -25.91 -29.45 24.27
C ARG A 322 -26.02 -27.98 23.82
N GLN A 323 -26.52 -27.09 24.68
CA GLN A 323 -26.59 -25.64 24.39
C GLN A 323 -25.20 -25.04 24.15
N HIS A 324 -24.24 -25.33 25.04
CA HIS A 324 -22.85 -24.84 24.89
C HIS A 324 -22.17 -25.42 23.64
N SER A 325 -22.41 -26.69 23.28
CA SER A 325 -21.88 -27.25 22.02
C SER A 325 -22.39 -26.48 20.81
N VAL A 326 -23.71 -26.24 20.71
CA VAL A 326 -24.29 -25.48 19.60
C VAL A 326 -23.76 -24.04 19.56
N GLN A 327 -23.58 -23.38 20.71
CA GLN A 327 -22.95 -22.05 20.77
C GLN A 327 -21.49 -22.08 20.30
N VAL A 328 -20.70 -23.07 20.72
CA VAL A 328 -19.31 -23.25 20.28
C VAL A 328 -19.21 -23.50 18.78
N ASP A 329 -20.10 -24.33 18.22
CA ASP A 329 -20.13 -24.60 16.78
C ASP A 329 -20.63 -23.39 15.97
N GLN A 330 -21.57 -22.61 16.51
CA GLN A 330 -21.98 -21.33 15.91
C GLN A 330 -20.82 -20.31 15.91
N LEU A 331 -20.05 -20.22 16.99
CA LEU A 331 -18.86 -19.36 17.09
C LEU A 331 -17.73 -19.83 16.16
N ARG A 332 -17.53 -21.15 16.02
CA ARG A 332 -16.59 -21.73 15.04
C ARG A 332 -16.96 -21.36 13.60
N MET A 333 -18.24 -21.49 13.24
CA MET A 333 -18.74 -21.07 11.92
C MET A 333 -18.60 -19.57 11.68
N GLN A 334 -18.85 -18.73 12.70
CA GLN A 334 -18.62 -17.28 12.60
C GLN A 334 -17.13 -16.96 12.40
N ALA A 335 -16.22 -17.60 13.15
CA ALA A 335 -14.78 -17.43 12.98
C ALA A 335 -14.33 -17.84 11.56
N GLN A 336 -14.78 -19.00 11.06
CA GLN A 336 -14.45 -19.48 9.72
C GLN A 336 -14.98 -18.55 8.61
N ASN A 337 -16.17 -17.97 8.78
CA ASN A 337 -16.73 -16.98 7.86
C ASN A 337 -15.91 -15.67 7.86
N LEU A 338 -15.46 -15.21 9.03
CA LEU A 338 -14.59 -14.03 9.14
C LEU A 338 -13.18 -14.29 8.58
N GLU A 339 -12.60 -15.48 8.81
CA GLU A 339 -11.31 -15.88 8.25
C GLU A 339 -11.34 -15.97 6.71
N THR A 340 -12.41 -16.51 6.14
CA THR A 340 -12.58 -16.61 4.68
C THR A 340 -12.80 -15.23 4.05
N ALA A 341 -13.64 -14.36 4.64
CA ALA A 341 -13.77 -12.97 4.20
C ALA A 341 -12.43 -12.22 4.27
N LEU A 342 -11.70 -12.34 5.39
CA LEU A 342 -10.40 -11.71 5.60
C LEU A 342 -9.31 -12.26 4.67
N ARG A 343 -9.43 -13.52 4.22
CA ARG A 343 -8.57 -14.09 3.16
C ARG A 343 -8.86 -13.46 1.80
N VAL A 344 -10.13 -13.24 1.45
CA VAL A 344 -10.53 -12.55 0.20
C VAL A 344 -10.08 -11.09 0.22
N GLU A 345 -10.29 -10.36 1.31
CA GLU A 345 -9.81 -8.98 1.47
C GLU A 345 -8.29 -8.86 1.35
N ARG A 346 -7.54 -9.78 1.96
CA ARG A 346 -6.07 -9.86 1.78
C ARG A 346 -5.69 -10.08 0.31
N GLN A 347 -6.42 -10.92 -0.42
CA GLN A 347 -6.14 -11.14 -1.84
C GLN A 347 -6.44 -9.88 -2.66
N SER A 348 -7.64 -9.29 -2.49
CA SER A 348 -8.08 -8.03 -3.09
C SER A 348 -7.03 -6.92 -2.90
N ALA A 349 -6.56 -6.71 -1.66
CA ALA A 349 -5.52 -5.74 -1.35
C ALA A 349 -4.18 -5.99 -2.08
N THR A 350 -3.83 -7.25 -2.39
CA THR A 350 -2.64 -7.55 -3.23
C THR A 350 -2.88 -7.35 -4.72
N GLU A 351 -4.12 -7.42 -5.18
CA GLU A 351 -4.50 -7.15 -6.56
C GLU A 351 -4.56 -5.64 -6.81
N GLU A 352 -5.18 -4.86 -5.93
CA GLU A 352 -5.12 -3.39 -5.95
C GLU A 352 -3.69 -2.86 -5.84
N LYS A 353 -2.84 -3.48 -5.01
CA LYS A 353 -1.41 -3.13 -4.96
C LYS A 353 -0.68 -3.39 -6.28
N ARG A 354 -1.07 -4.42 -7.06
CA ARG A 354 -0.53 -4.64 -8.41
C ARG A 354 -1.05 -3.60 -9.40
N LYS A 355 -2.36 -3.30 -9.38
CA LYS A 355 -2.98 -2.26 -10.24
C LYS A 355 -2.33 -0.89 -10.00
N LEU A 356 -2.10 -0.52 -8.74
CA LEU A 356 -1.38 0.71 -8.37
C LEU A 356 0.06 0.72 -8.91
N ALA A 357 0.80 -0.39 -8.79
CA ALA A 357 2.16 -0.48 -9.34
C ALA A 357 2.19 -0.40 -10.88
N GLN A 358 1.19 -0.98 -11.56
CA GLN A 358 1.02 -0.87 -13.02
C GLN A 358 0.69 0.57 -13.43
N LEU A 359 -0.25 1.23 -12.75
CA LEU A 359 -0.59 2.64 -13.00
C LEU A 359 0.59 3.58 -12.73
N GLN A 360 1.37 3.31 -11.68
CA GLN A 360 2.62 4.04 -11.40
C GLN A 360 3.63 3.84 -12.54
N ALA A 361 3.84 2.61 -13.03
CA ALA A 361 4.74 2.36 -14.15
C ALA A 361 4.28 3.09 -15.43
N ALA A 362 2.99 3.01 -15.77
CA ALA A 362 2.41 3.71 -16.92
C ALA A 362 2.53 5.24 -16.80
N TYR A 363 2.35 5.81 -15.61
CA TYR A 363 2.56 7.24 -15.37
C TYR A 363 4.03 7.66 -15.58
N HIS A 364 4.99 6.88 -15.07
CA HIS A 364 6.42 7.15 -15.29
C HIS A 364 6.81 6.99 -16.76
N GLN A 365 6.18 6.08 -17.50
CA GLN A 365 6.38 5.92 -18.94
C GLN A 365 5.84 7.14 -19.71
N LEU A 366 4.58 7.53 -19.48
CA LEU A 366 3.98 8.72 -20.11
C LEU A 366 4.77 10.00 -19.81
N PHE A 367 5.34 10.14 -18.61
CA PHE A 367 6.21 11.26 -18.26
C PHE A 367 7.53 11.25 -19.05
N GLN A 368 8.14 10.08 -19.26
CA GLN A 368 9.35 9.93 -20.09
C GLN A 368 9.05 10.18 -21.58
N GLU A 369 7.91 9.71 -22.08
CA GLU A 369 7.46 9.96 -23.45
C GLU A 369 7.18 11.45 -23.69
N TYR A 370 6.56 12.14 -22.72
CA TYR A 370 6.33 13.59 -22.78
C TYR A 370 7.64 14.40 -22.74
N ASP A 371 8.55 14.12 -21.80
CA ASP A 371 9.87 14.77 -21.72
C ASP A 371 10.72 14.50 -22.98
N GLY A 372 10.68 13.28 -23.50
CA GLY A 372 11.29 12.91 -24.78
C GLY A 372 10.67 13.65 -25.97
N HIS A 373 9.36 13.83 -26.00
CA HIS A 373 8.66 14.62 -27.02
C HIS A 373 9.04 16.10 -26.95
N VAL A 374 9.06 16.71 -25.76
CA VAL A 374 9.48 18.11 -25.57
C VAL A 374 10.92 18.33 -26.04
N LYS A 375 11.84 17.43 -25.70
CA LYS A 375 13.24 17.48 -26.18
C LYS A 375 13.33 17.34 -27.70
N SER A 376 12.62 16.37 -28.28
CA SER A 376 12.58 16.15 -29.73
C SER A 376 11.99 17.33 -30.49
N SER A 377 10.94 17.95 -29.95
CA SER A 377 10.34 19.17 -30.50
C SER A 377 11.33 20.33 -30.48
N LEU A 378 12.02 20.56 -29.35
CA LEU A 378 13.02 21.63 -29.22
C LEU A 378 14.25 21.42 -30.12
N GLU A 379 14.64 20.17 -30.38
CA GLU A 379 15.65 19.85 -31.39
C GLU A 379 15.14 20.09 -32.81
N SER A 380 13.90 19.71 -33.12
CA SER A 380 13.30 19.96 -34.43
C SER A 380 13.16 21.45 -34.73
N GLU A 381 12.77 22.24 -33.72
CA GLU A 381 12.67 23.70 -33.80
C GLU A 381 14.04 24.36 -34.01
N LYS A 382 15.09 23.88 -33.32
CA LYS A 382 16.48 24.35 -33.59
C LYS A 382 16.95 24.01 -35.01
N ARG A 383 16.49 22.87 -35.57
CA ARG A 383 16.80 22.47 -36.95
C ARG A 383 16.02 23.32 -37.95
N SER A 384 14.74 23.65 -37.70
CA SER A 384 13.98 24.57 -38.56
C SER A 384 14.59 25.98 -38.49
N GLN A 385 14.85 26.53 -37.30
CA GLN A 385 15.54 27.82 -37.14
C GLN A 385 16.92 27.89 -37.83
N GLY A 386 17.59 26.75 -38.02
CA GLY A 386 18.80 26.65 -38.83
C GLY A 386 18.55 26.71 -40.34
N MET A 387 17.50 26.04 -40.82
CA MET A 387 17.04 26.11 -42.22
C MET A 387 16.44 27.48 -42.57
N ASP A 388 15.68 28.08 -41.66
CA ASP A 388 15.03 29.38 -41.83
C ASP A 388 16.09 30.47 -42.03
N LYS A 389 17.17 30.47 -41.23
CA LYS A 389 18.33 31.36 -41.42
C LYS A 389 19.05 31.13 -42.74
N HIS A 390 19.20 29.87 -43.16
CA HIS A 390 19.81 29.58 -44.45
C HIS A 390 18.93 30.01 -45.63
N LEU A 391 17.60 29.98 -45.46
CA LEU A 391 16.65 30.56 -46.41
C LEU A 391 16.74 32.09 -46.43
N GLU A 392 16.89 32.76 -45.28
CA GLU A 392 17.15 34.21 -45.20
C GLU A 392 18.47 34.59 -45.90
N GLU A 393 19.55 33.82 -45.69
CA GLU A 393 20.82 33.99 -46.41
C GLU A 393 20.66 33.87 -47.94
N LEU A 394 19.92 32.85 -48.40
CA LEU A 394 19.67 32.63 -49.83
C LEU A 394 18.77 33.71 -50.45
N LEU A 395 17.76 34.19 -49.72
CA LEU A 395 16.91 35.30 -50.14
C LEU A 395 17.71 36.60 -50.25
N GLN A 396 18.62 36.87 -49.30
CA GLN A 396 19.51 38.03 -49.36
C GLN A 396 20.49 37.95 -50.54
N GLN A 397 21.05 36.76 -50.81
CA GLN A 397 21.90 36.54 -51.99
C GLN A 397 21.13 36.72 -53.31
N LEU A 398 19.87 36.27 -53.37
CA LEU A 398 19.01 36.48 -54.54
C LEU A 398 18.73 37.97 -54.75
N GLN A 399 18.33 38.70 -53.72
CA GLN A 399 18.09 40.15 -53.81
C GLN A 399 19.34 40.91 -54.27
N GLN A 400 20.52 40.59 -53.71
CA GLN A 400 21.78 41.20 -54.15
C GLN A 400 22.12 40.89 -55.61
N ALA A 401 21.78 39.68 -56.10
CA ALA A 401 21.95 39.33 -57.50
C ALA A 401 20.97 40.07 -58.41
N GLU A 402 19.71 40.27 -57.98
CA GLU A 402 18.70 41.05 -58.70
C GLU A 402 19.09 42.53 -58.78
N GLU A 403 19.49 43.16 -57.67
CA GLU A 403 20.00 44.53 -57.62
C GLU A 403 21.24 44.70 -58.52
N ALA A 404 22.17 43.74 -58.51
CA ALA A 404 23.35 43.74 -59.37
C ALA A 404 23.03 43.48 -60.85
N LEU A 405 21.89 42.86 -61.18
CA LEU A 405 21.40 42.74 -62.56
C LEU A 405 20.74 44.04 -63.03
N VAL A 406 19.97 44.71 -62.18
CA VAL A 406 19.39 46.04 -62.48
C VAL A 406 20.50 47.06 -62.74
N ALA A 407 21.50 47.18 -61.86
CA ALA A 407 22.62 48.10 -62.04
C ALA A 407 23.45 47.80 -63.31
N LYS A 408 23.54 46.54 -63.73
CA LYS A 408 24.16 46.15 -65.01
C LYS A 408 23.28 46.53 -66.21
N GLN A 409 21.96 46.42 -66.09
CA GLN A 409 21.02 46.82 -67.14
C GLN A 409 21.05 48.34 -67.34
N GLU A 410 21.06 49.13 -66.27
CA GLU A 410 21.22 50.59 -66.31
C GLU A 410 22.54 51.00 -66.98
N LEU A 411 23.65 50.33 -66.65
CA LEU A 411 24.94 50.55 -67.31
C LEU A 411 24.91 50.19 -68.81
N ILE A 412 24.26 49.08 -69.17
CA ILE A 412 24.07 48.68 -70.58
C ILE A 412 23.26 49.72 -71.34
N ASP A 413 22.18 50.25 -70.76
CA ASP A 413 21.33 51.22 -71.42
C ASP A 413 21.98 52.60 -71.53
N LYS A 414 22.77 53.02 -70.53
CA LYS A 414 23.65 54.19 -70.67
C LYS A 414 24.70 53.99 -71.77
N LEU A 415 25.34 52.83 -71.85
CA LEU A 415 26.32 52.56 -72.92
C LEU A 415 25.67 52.53 -74.32
N LYS A 416 24.38 52.17 -74.44
CA LYS A 416 23.62 52.33 -75.69
C LYS A 416 23.36 53.81 -76.02
N GLU A 417 23.01 54.62 -75.03
CA GLU A 417 22.84 56.06 -75.21
C GLU A 417 24.15 56.71 -75.65
N ASP A 418 25.25 56.45 -74.93
CA ASP A 418 26.60 56.90 -75.28
C ASP A 418 26.99 56.44 -76.71
N MET A 419 26.66 55.21 -77.12
CA MET A 419 26.90 54.73 -78.50
C MET A 419 26.11 55.51 -79.55
N GLU A 420 24.83 55.80 -79.31
CA GLU A 420 23.99 56.52 -80.29
C GLU A 420 24.37 58.01 -80.36
N GLN A 421 24.72 58.63 -79.23
CA GLN A 421 25.34 59.97 -79.20
C GLN A 421 26.64 60.00 -80.02
N ASN A 422 27.55 59.04 -79.80
CA ASN A 422 28.79 58.92 -80.58
C ASN A 422 28.51 58.67 -82.08
N LYS A 423 27.48 57.90 -82.42
CA LYS A 423 27.07 57.65 -83.82
C LYS A 423 26.62 58.94 -84.51
N VAL A 424 25.82 59.78 -83.86
CA VAL A 424 25.45 61.12 -84.39
C VAL A 424 26.68 62.00 -84.59
N VAL A 425 27.68 61.93 -83.70
CA VAL A 425 28.97 62.64 -83.89
C VAL A 425 29.75 62.08 -85.09
N LEU A 426 29.81 60.75 -85.27
CA LEU A 426 30.45 60.11 -86.41
C LEU A 426 29.78 60.45 -87.76
N GLU A 427 28.45 60.66 -87.77
CA GLU A 427 27.69 61.11 -88.94
C GLU A 427 28.08 62.53 -89.41
N THR A 428 28.77 63.33 -88.58
CA THR A 428 29.35 64.62 -89.02
C THR A 428 30.63 64.46 -89.85
N ILE A 429 31.37 63.35 -89.71
CA ILE A 429 32.68 63.16 -90.36
C ILE A 429 32.57 63.15 -91.90
N PRO A 430 31.58 62.51 -92.55
CA PRO A 430 31.34 62.66 -93.98
C PRO A 430 31.11 64.10 -94.43
N VAL A 431 30.39 64.90 -93.63
CA VAL A 431 30.10 66.31 -93.94
C VAL A 431 31.37 67.15 -93.88
N LEU A 432 32.17 67.00 -92.83
CA LEU A 432 33.45 67.71 -92.68
C LEU A 432 34.48 67.30 -93.75
N LYS A 433 34.48 66.04 -94.19
CA LYS A 433 35.28 65.58 -95.34
C LYS A 433 34.83 66.25 -96.64
N ALA A 434 33.53 66.25 -96.94
CA ALA A 434 33.00 66.90 -98.12
C ALA A 434 33.30 68.41 -98.13
N GLN A 435 33.20 69.09 -96.98
CA GLN A 435 33.56 70.50 -96.82
C GLN A 435 35.05 70.75 -97.11
N ALA A 436 35.95 69.87 -96.62
CA ALA A 436 37.38 69.96 -96.91
C ALA A 436 37.72 69.71 -98.39
N ASP A 437 37.04 68.76 -99.04
CA ASP A 437 37.20 68.49 -100.47
C ASP A 437 36.66 69.64 -101.34
N ILE A 438 35.56 70.29 -100.94
CA ILE A 438 35.04 71.51 -101.58
C ILE A 438 36.04 72.66 -101.45
N TYR A 439 36.50 73.00 -100.25
CA TYR A 439 37.48 74.08 -100.07
C TYR A 439 38.80 73.83 -100.82
N LYS A 440 39.20 72.56 -100.96
CA LYS A 440 40.35 72.17 -101.79
C LYS A 440 40.09 72.37 -103.28
N ALA A 441 38.89 72.07 -103.77
CA ALA A 441 38.49 72.34 -105.15
C ALA A 441 38.40 73.84 -105.43
N ASP A 442 37.76 74.62 -104.55
CA ASP A 442 37.65 76.08 -104.65
C ASP A 442 39.04 76.75 -104.66
N PHE A 443 39.95 76.33 -103.78
CA PHE A 443 41.33 76.82 -103.74
C PHE A 443 42.09 76.51 -105.04
N LEU A 444 41.89 75.33 -105.63
CA LEU A 444 42.52 74.96 -106.90
C LEU A 444 41.92 75.76 -108.08
N ALA A 445 40.61 76.00 -108.09
CA ALA A 445 39.95 76.81 -109.11
C ALA A 445 40.36 78.29 -109.04
N GLU A 446 40.41 78.87 -107.84
CA GLU A 446 40.91 80.24 -107.60
C GLU A 446 42.39 80.36 -107.95
N ARG A 447 43.20 79.34 -107.67
CA ARG A 447 44.60 79.29 -108.11
C ARG A 447 44.71 79.25 -109.64
N GLU A 448 43.96 78.37 -110.32
CA GLU A 448 43.99 78.27 -111.78
C GLU A 448 43.51 79.57 -112.44
N ALA A 449 42.50 80.24 -111.87
CA ALA A 449 42.05 81.56 -112.30
C ALA A 449 43.15 82.63 -112.13
N ARG A 450 43.86 82.64 -110.99
CA ARG A 450 45.01 83.52 -110.75
C ARG A 450 46.18 83.24 -111.69
N GLU A 451 46.50 81.98 -111.96
CA GLU A 451 47.57 81.60 -112.90
C GLU A 451 47.22 82.02 -114.34
N LYS A 452 45.95 81.87 -114.76
CA LYS A 452 45.45 82.41 -116.05
C LYS A 452 45.54 83.93 -116.12
N LEU A 453 45.13 84.65 -115.07
CA LEU A 453 45.25 86.11 -115.01
C LEU A 453 46.71 86.57 -114.98
N HIS A 454 47.61 85.82 -114.33
CA HIS A 454 49.04 86.09 -114.32
C HIS A 454 49.64 85.95 -115.72
N GLY A 455 49.37 84.83 -116.41
CA GLY A 455 49.83 84.62 -117.79
C GLY A 455 49.24 85.62 -118.79
N GLN A 456 47.99 86.05 -118.60
CA GLN A 456 47.39 87.15 -119.38
C GLN A 456 48.09 88.49 -119.12
N ARG A 457 48.41 88.81 -117.86
CA ARG A 457 49.17 90.02 -117.50
C ARG A 457 50.58 89.98 -118.10
N GLU A 458 51.26 88.83 -118.06
CA GLU A 458 52.59 88.65 -118.63
C GLU A 458 52.57 88.79 -120.15
N ALA A 459 51.65 88.14 -120.86
CA ALA A 459 51.51 88.29 -122.31
C ALA A 459 51.17 89.74 -122.73
N LEU A 460 50.34 90.45 -121.96
CA LEU A 460 50.06 91.87 -122.19
C LEU A 460 51.28 92.76 -121.90
N GLN A 461 52.10 92.40 -120.91
CA GLN A 461 53.34 93.11 -120.60
C GLN A 461 54.40 92.89 -121.69
N GLU A 462 54.57 91.65 -122.18
CA GLU A 462 55.40 91.34 -123.35
C GLU A 462 54.94 92.11 -124.59
N GLN A 463 53.62 92.22 -124.84
CA GLN A 463 53.08 93.03 -125.93
C GLN A 463 53.39 94.52 -125.77
N LEU A 464 53.32 95.07 -124.56
CA LEU A 464 53.70 96.46 -124.28
C LEU A 464 55.22 96.68 -124.44
N GLU A 465 56.05 95.74 -124.01
CA GLU A 465 57.50 95.79 -124.19
C GLU A 465 57.91 95.64 -125.67
N GLN A 466 57.22 94.81 -126.45
CA GLN A 466 57.37 94.70 -127.90
C GLN A 466 56.93 95.98 -128.62
N LEU A 467 55.73 96.51 -128.31
CA LEU A 467 55.25 97.79 -128.85
C LEU A 467 56.20 98.95 -128.52
N ARG A 468 56.80 98.93 -127.33
CA ARG A 468 57.83 99.90 -126.94
C ARG A 468 59.12 99.73 -127.73
N GLN A 469 59.61 98.51 -127.90
CA GLN A 469 60.79 98.23 -128.74
C GLN A 469 60.54 98.65 -130.19
N ASP A 470 59.34 98.42 -130.74
CA ASP A 470 59.01 98.81 -132.11
C ASP A 470 58.79 100.33 -132.25
N TYR A 471 58.26 101.00 -131.23
CA TYR A 471 58.27 102.46 -131.14
C TYR A 471 59.70 103.02 -131.10
N ASP A 472 60.58 102.46 -130.27
CA ASP A 472 61.98 102.88 -130.16
C ASP A 472 62.76 102.60 -131.47
N LYS A 473 62.42 101.52 -132.22
CA LYS A 473 62.93 101.26 -133.59
C LYS A 473 62.43 102.29 -134.60
N LEU A 474 61.12 102.50 -134.73
CA LEU A 474 60.56 103.48 -135.67
C LEU A 474 61.07 104.89 -135.38
N LYS A 475 61.30 105.22 -134.10
CA LYS A 475 61.94 106.46 -133.69
C LYS A 475 63.40 106.52 -134.15
N ALA A 476 64.19 105.47 -133.94
CA ALA A 476 65.57 105.40 -134.45
C ALA A 476 65.64 105.43 -135.99
N GLU A 477 64.65 104.88 -136.69
CA GLU A 477 64.52 104.99 -138.15
C GLU A 477 64.16 106.41 -138.60
N ALA A 478 63.28 107.11 -137.89
CA ALA A 478 62.95 108.52 -138.16
C ALA A 478 64.11 109.48 -137.84
N ASP A 479 64.80 109.26 -136.71
CA ASP A 479 66.02 109.99 -136.33
C ASP A 479 67.15 109.70 -137.33
N GLY A 480 67.28 108.45 -137.80
CA GLY A 480 68.24 108.07 -138.85
C GLY A 480 67.92 108.64 -140.23
N ALA A 481 66.64 108.67 -140.63
CA ALA A 481 66.20 109.25 -141.89
C ALA A 481 66.37 110.78 -141.91
N THR A 482 66.12 111.47 -140.80
CA THR A 482 66.40 112.91 -140.67
C THR A 482 67.89 113.20 -140.63
N TRP A 483 68.73 112.33 -140.04
CA TRP A 483 70.19 112.44 -140.14
C TRP A 483 70.68 112.29 -141.58
N ALA A 484 70.22 111.28 -142.32
CA ALA A 484 70.57 111.06 -143.72
C ALA A 484 70.14 112.22 -144.63
N LEU A 485 68.95 112.81 -144.39
CA LEU A 485 68.46 113.98 -145.13
C LEU A 485 69.33 115.23 -144.89
N MET A 486 69.80 115.45 -143.66
CA MET A 486 70.74 116.55 -143.35
C MET A 486 72.14 116.32 -143.93
N GLU A 487 72.56 115.06 -144.10
CA GLU A 487 73.81 114.70 -144.75
C GLU A 487 73.76 114.99 -146.27
N GLU A 488 72.67 114.64 -146.97
CA GLU A 488 72.52 114.94 -148.40
C GLU A 488 72.47 116.45 -148.68
N MET A 489 71.78 117.22 -147.84
CA MET A 489 71.71 118.69 -147.94
C MET A 489 73.09 119.36 -147.80
N ARG A 490 74.01 118.78 -147.04
CA ARG A 490 75.36 119.34 -146.85
C ARG A 490 76.26 119.20 -148.08
N ASN A 491 75.99 118.23 -148.96
CA ASN A 491 76.93 117.81 -150.01
C ASN A 491 76.75 118.50 -151.38
N ARG A 492 75.80 119.45 -151.53
CA ARG A 492 75.52 120.11 -152.82
C ARG A 492 76.07 121.54 -153.00
N HIS A 493 76.75 122.12 -152.01
CA HIS A 493 77.28 123.50 -152.10
C HIS A 493 78.72 123.67 -151.58
N SER A 494 79.68 123.42 -152.46
CA SER A 494 81.04 123.97 -152.45
C SER A 494 81.38 124.43 -153.89
N GLU A 495 82.11 125.51 -154.17
CA GLU A 495 82.99 126.35 -153.33
C GLU A 495 82.77 127.88 -153.55
N GLY A 496 83.27 128.70 -152.60
CA GLY A 496 84.07 129.91 -152.93
C GLY A 496 83.43 131.31 -153.07
N ARG A 497 83.31 132.08 -151.97
CA ARG A 497 83.50 133.56 -151.97
C ARG A 497 83.70 134.19 -150.57
N PRO A 498 84.70 135.08 -150.33
CA PRO A 498 84.77 136.02 -149.20
C PRO A 498 84.26 137.43 -149.60
N PRO A 499 83.65 138.25 -148.69
CA PRO A 499 84.44 139.16 -147.82
C PRO A 499 83.77 139.57 -146.46
N LEU A 500 84.43 140.49 -145.72
CA LEU A 500 83.91 141.31 -144.60
C LEU A 500 83.32 142.65 -145.13
N PRO A 501 82.68 143.58 -144.35
CA PRO A 501 82.62 143.72 -142.87
C PRO A 501 81.24 144.10 -142.25
N GLN A 502 81.21 144.32 -140.92
CA GLN A 502 80.33 145.18 -140.06
C GLN A 502 78.79 145.20 -140.33
N ALA A 503 77.90 144.76 -139.44
CA ALA A 503 77.60 145.18 -138.04
C ALA A 503 76.73 146.46 -137.87
N VAL A 504 75.45 146.30 -137.49
CA VAL A 504 74.61 147.29 -136.78
C VAL A 504 73.69 146.59 -135.76
N TYR A 505 73.58 147.21 -134.59
CA TYR A 505 72.84 146.88 -133.38
C TYR A 505 71.33 146.57 -133.52
N ASN A 506 70.81 145.75 -132.60
CA ASN A 506 69.97 146.30 -131.51
C ASN A 506 69.86 145.37 -130.28
N MET A 507 70.01 146.00 -129.10
CA MET A 507 69.64 145.55 -127.75
C MET A 507 68.52 146.55 -127.27
N PRO A 508 68.03 146.63 -126.00
CA PRO A 508 68.35 145.88 -124.77
C PRO A 508 67.12 145.46 -123.90
N LEU A 509 67.45 144.95 -122.70
CA LEU A 509 66.69 145.05 -121.43
C LEU A 509 65.53 144.08 -121.11
N ALA A 510 65.25 144.03 -119.80
CA ALA A 510 64.21 143.28 -119.07
C ALA A 510 63.24 144.31 -118.40
N PRO A 511 62.47 144.07 -117.30
CA PRO A 511 62.20 142.84 -116.51
C PRO A 511 60.69 142.66 -116.09
N PHE A 512 60.42 141.77 -115.11
CA PHE A 512 59.20 141.57 -114.29
C PHE A 512 57.98 140.78 -114.85
N GLN A 513 57.57 139.76 -114.06
CA GLN A 513 56.25 139.46 -113.40
C GLN A 513 54.89 139.95 -114.01
N PRO A 514 53.69 139.44 -113.60
CA PRO A 514 53.35 138.53 -112.48
C PRO A 514 52.33 137.37 -112.79
N LEU A 515 51.88 136.68 -111.73
CA LEU A 515 50.57 136.00 -111.54
C LEU A 515 49.35 136.88 -111.95
N PRO A 516 48.13 136.36 -112.25
CA PRO A 516 47.32 135.42 -111.43
C PRO A 516 46.54 134.34 -112.30
N ALA A 517 45.41 133.67 -111.96
CA ALA A 517 44.43 133.79 -110.85
C ALA A 517 43.58 132.51 -110.56
N VAL A 518 43.30 132.28 -109.26
CA VAL A 518 42.00 131.96 -108.61
C VAL A 518 40.98 130.96 -109.23
N GLY A 519 40.62 129.92 -108.45
CA GLY A 519 39.26 129.32 -108.36
C GLY A 519 39.19 127.79 -108.59
N LEU A 520 38.37 127.00 -107.89
CA LEU A 520 37.60 127.22 -106.65
C LEU A 520 37.28 125.86 -105.96
N ARG A 521 37.12 125.88 -104.63
CA ARG A 521 36.70 124.81 -103.70
C ARG A 521 35.95 123.58 -104.30
N ARG A 522 36.31 122.38 -103.82
CA ARG A 522 35.55 121.72 -102.73
C ARG A 522 36.42 120.72 -101.94
N SER A 523 36.07 120.55 -100.67
CA SER A 523 36.74 119.69 -99.69
C SER A 523 35.79 118.58 -99.25
N ILE A 524 36.20 117.33 -99.44
CA ILE A 524 35.74 116.12 -98.75
C ILE A 524 37.03 115.30 -98.63
N SER A 525 37.76 115.42 -97.51
CA SER A 525 37.61 114.65 -96.28
C SER A 525 38.08 113.21 -96.43
N GLU A 526 38.97 112.77 -95.54
CA GLU A 526 39.27 111.36 -95.33
C GLU A 526 37.98 110.64 -94.90
N GLU A 527 37.64 109.52 -95.53
CA GLU A 527 36.64 108.60 -94.98
C GLU A 527 37.29 107.81 -93.83
N GLN A 528 37.45 108.49 -92.68
CA GLN A 528 37.32 107.81 -91.40
C GLN A 528 35.99 107.03 -91.42
N PRO A 529 35.98 105.75 -91.01
CA PRO A 529 34.72 105.02 -90.91
C PRO A 529 33.79 105.75 -89.93
N ASP A 530 32.53 105.95 -90.34
CA ASP A 530 31.55 106.71 -89.58
C ASP A 530 31.08 105.90 -88.36
N LEU A 531 31.86 105.98 -87.27
CA LEU A 531 31.69 105.20 -86.05
C LEU A 531 30.55 105.77 -85.20
N CYS A 532 29.32 105.65 -85.72
CA CYS A 532 28.11 106.14 -85.10
C CYS A 532 27.22 105.01 -84.55
N CYS A 533 26.60 105.27 -83.39
CA CYS A 533 25.72 104.29 -82.73
C CYS A 533 24.36 104.20 -83.46
N PRO A 534 23.93 103.02 -83.94
CA PRO A 534 22.73 102.90 -84.78
C PRO A 534 21.40 103.16 -84.04
N LYS A 535 21.40 103.21 -82.70
CA LYS A 535 20.19 103.47 -81.88
C LYS A 535 19.94 104.98 -81.64
N CYS A 536 20.99 105.80 -81.66
CA CYS A 536 20.92 107.22 -81.26
C CYS A 536 21.68 108.20 -82.18
N GLN A 537 22.43 107.69 -83.17
CA GLN A 537 23.24 108.45 -84.14
C GLN A 537 24.38 109.30 -83.52
N TYR A 538 24.79 109.00 -82.29
CA TYR A 538 26.01 109.57 -81.69
C TYR A 538 27.27 109.10 -82.45
N GLN A 539 28.02 110.03 -83.05
CA GLN A 539 29.35 109.79 -83.63
C GLN A 539 30.41 109.72 -82.52
N ALA A 540 31.19 108.65 -82.50
CA ALA A 540 32.39 108.49 -81.69
C ALA A 540 33.65 108.73 -82.54
N PRO A 541 34.75 109.25 -81.97
CA PRO A 541 35.99 109.52 -82.71
C PRO A 541 36.82 108.25 -83.00
N ASP A 542 36.59 107.17 -82.27
CA ASP A 542 37.29 105.89 -82.39
C ASP A 542 36.42 104.69 -81.96
N MET A 543 36.88 103.48 -82.28
CA MET A 543 36.09 102.25 -82.19
C MET A 543 35.76 101.89 -80.73
N ASP A 544 36.72 102.05 -79.83
CA ASP A 544 36.55 101.70 -78.42
C ASP A 544 35.51 102.61 -77.75
N THR A 545 35.50 103.91 -78.06
CA THR A 545 34.47 104.85 -77.59
C THR A 545 33.09 104.47 -78.13
N LEU A 546 32.98 104.06 -79.41
CA LEU A 546 31.73 103.54 -79.96
C LEU A 546 31.27 102.27 -79.21
N GLN A 547 32.18 101.33 -78.97
CA GLN A 547 31.86 100.03 -78.37
C GLN A 547 31.40 100.16 -76.91
N ILE A 548 32.01 101.06 -76.14
CA ILE A 548 31.54 101.46 -74.81
C ILE A 548 30.15 102.10 -74.91
N HIS A 549 29.97 103.09 -75.79
CA HIS A 549 28.69 103.80 -75.93
C HIS A 549 27.55 102.85 -76.33
N VAL A 550 27.76 101.96 -77.30
CA VAL A 550 26.75 100.99 -77.77
C VAL A 550 26.32 100.06 -76.63
N MET A 551 27.24 99.66 -75.76
CA MET A 551 26.99 98.71 -74.67
C MET A 551 26.16 99.30 -73.51
N ASP A 552 26.20 100.61 -73.30
CA ASP A 552 25.24 101.32 -72.43
C ASP A 552 23.97 101.77 -73.18
N CYS A 553 24.10 102.20 -74.45
CA CYS A 553 22.97 102.69 -75.24
C CYS A 553 21.97 101.60 -75.61
N ILE A 554 22.37 100.33 -75.73
CA ILE A 554 21.47 99.21 -76.06
C ILE A 554 20.42 98.91 -74.97
N LYS A 555 20.66 99.33 -73.72
CA LYS A 555 19.73 99.18 -72.58
C LYS A 555 18.40 99.92 -72.76
#